data_AF-A0A0F9XGA9-F1
#
_entry.id   AF-A0A0F9XGA9-F1
#
_cell.length_a   1.000
_cell.length_b   1.000
_cell.length_c   1.000
_cell.angle_alpha   90.00
_cell.angle_beta   90.00
_cell.angle_gamma   90.00
#
_symmetry.space_group_name_H-M   'P 1'
#
loop_
_entity.id
_entity.type
_entity.pdbx_description
1 polymer ?
#
loop_
_entity_poly.entity_id
_entity_poly.type
_entity_poly.pdbx_seq_one_letter_code
_entity_poly.pdbx_strand_id
1 'polypeptide(L)'
;DVFVPRDSEPEPHYAGWDFVQNYMDISRPLPDIPLFEPHREQDPVTSEYDRHNGRNPRYWRDMDDTTWEAKLAEMRLRVHEINTRERFNEMAAFVEYVD
;
A
#
# COMPACT_ATOMS: atom_id res chain seq x y z
N ASP A 1 -30.05 10.73 -11.82
CA ASP A 1 -28.90 10.26 -11.03
C ASP A 1 -29.16 8.88 -10.46
N VAL A 2 -28.48 7.88 -10.99
CA VAL A 2 -28.45 6.55 -10.38
C VAL A 2 -27.51 6.64 -9.19
N PHE A 3 -28.01 6.35 -8.00
CA PHE A 3 -27.17 6.17 -6.83
C PHE A 3 -26.32 4.92 -7.06
N VAL A 4 -25.05 5.11 -7.38
CA VAL A 4 -24.05 4.04 -7.39
C VAL A 4 -23.53 3.97 -5.94
N PRO A 5 -23.83 2.90 -5.18
CA PRO A 5 -23.24 2.72 -3.87
C PRO A 5 -21.71 2.83 -3.98
N ARG A 6 -21.07 3.45 -3.00
CA ARG A 6 -19.60 3.57 -2.96
C ARG A 6 -18.89 2.20 -3.09
N ASP A 7 -19.57 1.14 -2.69
CA ASP A 7 -19.13 -0.26 -2.78
C ASP A 7 -19.26 -0.87 -4.19
N SER A 8 -19.73 -0.09 -5.18
CA SER A 8 -19.84 -0.50 -6.58
C SER A 8 -18.67 -0.01 -7.44
N GLU A 9 -17.79 0.83 -6.89
CA GLU A 9 -16.54 1.24 -7.52
C GLU A 9 -15.52 0.10 -7.37
N PRO A 10 -14.93 -0.43 -8.47
CA PRO A 10 -13.99 -1.55 -8.39
C PRO A 10 -12.60 -1.14 -7.85
N GLU A 11 -12.27 0.15 -7.82
CA GLU A 11 -10.96 0.68 -7.44
C GLU A 11 -10.53 0.33 -6.00
N PRO A 12 -11.38 0.43 -4.96
CA PRO A 12 -11.02 0.02 -3.61
C PRO A 12 -10.71 -1.48 -3.48
N HIS A 13 -11.42 -2.33 -4.22
CA HIS A 13 -11.16 -3.78 -4.23
C HIS A 13 -9.80 -4.09 -4.85
N TYR A 14 -9.50 -3.41 -5.95
CA TYR A 14 -8.20 -3.53 -6.59
C TYR A 14 -7.05 -3.02 -5.72
N ALA A 15 -7.20 -1.87 -5.06
CA ALA A 15 -6.21 -1.37 -4.12
C ALA A 15 -6.02 -2.30 -2.92
N GLY A 16 -7.09 -2.94 -2.44
CA GLY A 16 -7.01 -3.97 -1.40
C GLY A 16 -6.23 -5.21 -1.86
N TRP A 17 -6.46 -5.68 -3.08
CA TRP A 17 -5.69 -6.80 -3.64
C TRP A 17 -4.23 -6.43 -3.88
N ASP A 18 -3.96 -5.21 -4.35
CA ASP A 18 -2.60 -4.68 -4.53
C ASP A 18 -1.85 -4.62 -3.20
N PHE A 19 -2.51 -4.15 -2.13
CA PHE A 19 -1.97 -4.14 -0.78
C PHE A 19 -1.55 -5.55 -0.33
N VAL A 20 -2.41 -6.55 -0.54
CA VAL A 20 -2.12 -7.94 -0.15
C VAL A 20 -0.92 -8.49 -0.93
N GLN A 21 -0.82 -8.24 -2.23
CA GLN A 21 0.33 -8.64 -3.04
C GLN A 21 1.62 -7.98 -2.56
N ASN A 22 1.62 -6.66 -2.35
CA ASN A 22 2.81 -5.94 -1.86
C ASN A 22 3.22 -6.40 -0.44
N TYR A 23 2.27 -6.86 0.38
CA TYR A 23 2.58 -7.43 1.69
C TYR A 23 3.23 -8.82 1.60
N MET A 24 2.86 -9.62 0.60
CA MET A 24 3.44 -10.96 0.39
C MET A 24 4.82 -10.92 -0.29
N ASP A 25 5.13 -9.85 -1.03
CA ASP A 25 6.45 -9.68 -1.67
C ASP A 25 7.53 -9.30 -0.65
N ILE A 26 8.14 -10.31 -0.04
CA ILE A 26 9.25 -10.16 0.91
C ILE A 26 10.55 -9.63 0.28
N SER A 27 10.62 -9.44 -1.05
CA SER A 27 11.78 -8.81 -1.70
C SER A 27 11.74 -7.29 -1.64
N ARG A 28 10.59 -6.72 -1.23
CA ARG A 28 10.35 -5.28 -1.13
C ARG A 28 10.12 -4.87 0.32
N PRO A 29 10.34 -3.59 0.66
CA PRO A 29 10.00 -3.08 1.99
C PRO A 29 8.49 -3.20 2.23
N LEU A 30 8.12 -3.37 3.49
CA LEU A 30 6.72 -3.34 3.94
C LEU A 30 6.02 -2.07 3.42
N PRO A 31 4.71 -2.17 3.10
CA PRO A 31 3.91 -1.01 2.74
C PRO A 31 4.08 0.14 3.73
N ASP A 32 4.29 1.35 3.23
CA ASP A 32 4.52 2.50 4.07
C ASP A 32 3.20 3.09 4.58
N ILE A 33 2.68 2.48 5.64
CA ILE A 33 1.43 2.87 6.30
C ILE A 33 1.60 2.93 7.83
N PRO A 34 0.78 3.72 8.56
CA PRO A 34 0.90 3.85 10.02
C PRO A 34 0.87 2.51 10.77
N LEU A 35 0.10 1.53 10.27
CA LEU A 35 -0.02 0.20 10.86
C LEU A 35 1.34 -0.51 10.99
N PHE A 36 2.24 -0.33 10.02
CA PHE A 36 3.51 -1.05 9.98
C PHE A 36 4.68 -0.28 10.57
N GLU A 37 4.53 1.03 10.86
CA GLU A 37 5.59 1.85 11.47
C GLU A 37 6.33 1.18 12.64
N PRO A 38 5.65 0.63 13.68
CA PRO A 38 6.35 0.02 14.81
C PRO A 38 7.10 -1.29 14.47
N HIS A 39 6.87 -1.85 13.28
CA HIS A 39 7.43 -3.11 12.81
C HIS A 39 8.52 -2.93 11.73
N ARG A 40 8.73 -1.71 11.23
CA ARG A 40 9.64 -1.45 10.10
C ARG A 40 11.11 -1.74 10.41
N GLU A 41 11.53 -1.56 11.67
CA GLU A 41 12.92 -1.82 12.10
C GLU A 41 13.20 -3.33 12.24
N GLN A 42 12.17 -4.12 12.53
CA GLN A 42 12.26 -5.57 12.72
C GLN A 42 12.25 -6.33 11.38
N ASP A 43 11.73 -5.74 10.32
CA ASP A 43 11.78 -6.31 8.97
C ASP A 43 13.12 -5.95 8.30
N PRO A 44 13.98 -6.93 7.95
CA PRO A 44 15.33 -6.66 7.49
C PRO A 44 15.36 -5.89 6.17
N VAL A 45 14.49 -6.22 5.21
CA VAL A 45 14.41 -5.56 3.91
C VAL A 45 13.97 -4.11 4.07
N THR A 46 12.95 -3.89 4.90
CA THR A 46 12.45 -2.55 5.23
C THR A 46 13.49 -1.72 5.97
N SER A 47 14.16 -2.30 6.97
CA SER A 47 15.16 -1.59 7.77
C SER A 47 16.36 -1.13 6.91
N GLU A 48 16.82 -1.96 5.97
CA GLU A 48 17.89 -1.61 5.05
C GLU A 48 17.44 -0.50 4.08
N TYR A 49 16.24 -0.64 3.52
CA TYR A 49 15.65 0.36 2.64
C TYR A 49 15.51 1.71 3.37
N ASP A 50 14.95 1.73 4.58
CA ASP A 50 14.74 2.94 5.37
C ASP A 50 16.07 3.61 5.74
N ARG A 51 17.09 2.82 6.09
CA ARG A 51 18.45 3.31 6.36
C ARG A 51 19.09 3.95 5.12
N HIS A 52 18.92 3.34 3.94
CA HIS A 52 19.45 3.87 2.69
C HIS A 52 18.76 5.19 2.29
N ASN A 53 17.46 5.29 2.53
CA ASN A 53 16.65 6.45 2.16
C ASN A 53 16.56 7.53 3.25
N GLY A 54 17.16 7.30 4.42
CA GLY A 54 17.14 8.25 5.54
C GLY A 54 15.73 8.50 6.09
N ARG A 55 14.86 7.48 6.07
CA ARG A 55 13.47 7.59 6.54
C ARG A 55 13.44 7.83 8.06
N ASN A 56 12.61 8.77 8.50
CA ASN A 56 12.35 8.99 9.93
C ASN A 56 11.59 7.77 10.52
N PRO A 57 12.08 7.11 11.59
CA PRO A 57 11.40 5.97 12.22
C PRO A 57 10.08 6.33 12.92
N ARG A 58 9.78 7.62 13.09
CA ARG A 58 8.52 8.15 13.65
C ARG A 58 7.71 8.94 12.62
N TYR A 59 7.92 8.66 11.34
CA TYR A 59 7.33 9.42 10.23
C TYR A 59 5.82 9.64 10.37
N TRP A 60 5.07 8.58 10.65
CA TRP A 60 3.62 8.63 10.83
C TRP A 60 3.23 9.16 12.20
N ARG A 61 3.91 8.71 13.26
CA ARG A 61 3.58 9.10 14.64
C ARG A 61 3.77 10.58 14.94
N ASP A 62 4.76 11.22 14.31
CA ASP A 62 5.04 12.65 14.51
C ASP A 62 4.39 13.54 13.46
N MET A 63 3.64 12.95 12.52
CA MET A 63 2.93 13.70 11.47
C MET A 63 1.79 14.50 12.08
N ASP A 64 1.73 15.79 11.74
CA ASP A 64 0.61 16.65 12.14
C ASP A 64 -0.62 16.41 11.25
N ASP A 65 -1.79 16.82 11.74
CA ASP A 65 -3.08 16.63 11.07
C ASP A 65 -3.11 17.25 9.65
N THR A 66 -2.43 18.38 9.43
CA THR A 66 -2.42 19.04 8.12
C THR A 66 -1.62 18.20 7.11
N THR A 67 -0.46 17.72 7.52
CA THR A 67 0.37 16.82 6.71
C THR A 67 -0.32 15.47 6.48
N TRP A 68 -1.02 14.95 7.49
CA TRP A 68 -1.83 13.74 7.39
C TRP A 68 -2.92 13.85 6.32
N GLU A 69 -3.71 14.92 6.34
CA GLU A 69 -4.79 15.11 5.37
C GLU A 69 -4.25 15.23 3.94
N ALA A 70 -3.12 15.93 3.75
CA ALA A 70 -2.44 16.00 2.47
C ALA A 70 -1.97 14.60 2.00
N LYS A 71 -1.39 13.79 2.90
CA LYS A 71 -0.96 12.42 2.57
C LYS A 71 -2.13 11.52 2.25
N LEU A 72 -3.24 11.64 2.97
CA LEU A 72 -4.45 10.86 2.72
C LEU A 72 -5.08 11.23 1.37
N ALA A 73 -5.09 12.52 1.01
CA ALA A 73 -5.52 12.96 -0.31
C ALA A 73 -4.62 12.40 -1.43
N GLU A 74 -3.30 12.45 -1.26
CA GLU A 74 -2.33 11.87 -2.19
C GLU A 74 -2.54 10.35 -2.36
N MET A 75 -2.74 9.61 -1.27
CA MET A 75 -3.00 8.17 -1.30
C MET A 75 -4.30 7.84 -2.04
N ARG A 76 -5.36 8.62 -1.83
CA ARG A 76 -6.63 8.46 -2.56
C ARG A 76 -6.45 8.68 -4.05
N LEU A 77 -5.70 9.70 -4.45
CA LEU A 77 -5.41 9.95 -5.87
C LEU A 77 -4.63 8.78 -6.47
N ARG A 78 -3.60 8.28 -5.76
CA ARG A 78 -2.84 7.11 -6.21
C ARG A 78 -3.72 5.88 -6.42
N VAL A 79 -4.69 5.60 -5.54
CA VAL A 79 -5.64 4.49 -5.73
C VAL A 79 -6.41 4.60 -7.04
N HIS A 80 -6.80 5.80 -7.45
CA HIS A 80 -7.47 6.03 -8.73
C HIS A 80 -6.51 5.95 -9.93
N GLU A 81 -5.22 6.21 -9.74
CA GLU A 81 -4.20 6.15 -10.80
C GLU A 81 -3.62 4.74 -11.01
N ILE A 82 -3.71 3.85 -10.02
CA ILE A 82 -3.20 2.48 -10.17
C ILE A 82 -4.01 1.78 -11.25
N ASN A 83 -3.34 1.45 -12.36
CA ASN A 83 -3.87 0.60 -13.41
C ASN A 83 -3.84 -0.87 -12.97
N THR A 84 -4.65 -1.19 -11.97
CA THR A 84 -4.73 -2.53 -11.36
C THR A 84 -5.34 -3.58 -12.27
N ARG A 85 -6.11 -3.18 -13.29
CA ARG A 85 -6.64 -4.11 -14.30
C ARG A 85 -5.55 -4.68 -15.20
N GLU A 86 -4.53 -3.88 -15.49
CA GLU A 86 -3.44 -4.28 -16.39
C GLU A 86 -2.15 -4.65 -15.63
N ARG A 87 -2.08 -4.37 -14.32
CA ARG A 87 -0.96 -4.83 -13.49
C ARG A 87 -0.93 -6.36 -13.48
N PHE A 88 0.22 -6.91 -13.83
CA PHE A 88 0.47 -8.35 -13.74
C PHE A 88 0.25 -8.81 -12.30
N ASN A 89 -0.58 -9.84 -12.12
CA ASN A 89 -0.78 -10.48 -10.83
C ASN A 89 0.51 -11.21 -10.44
N GLU A 90 1.25 -10.64 -9.49
CA GLU A 90 2.54 -11.19 -9.04
C GLU A 90 2.36 -12.61 -8.48
N MET A 91 1.20 -12.90 -7.88
CA MET A 91 0.88 -14.22 -7.35
C MET A 91 0.65 -15.29 -8.42
N ALA A 92 0.42 -14.91 -9.68
CA ALA A 92 0.30 -15.88 -10.76
C ALA A 92 1.60 -16.69 -10.99
N ALA A 93 2.75 -16.18 -10.52
CA ALA A 93 4.01 -16.91 -10.55
C ALA A 93 4.17 -17.92 -9.39
N PHE A 94 3.34 -17.81 -8.34
CA PHE A 94 3.52 -18.53 -7.07
C PHE A 94 2.33 -19.40 -6.68
N VAL A 95 1.16 -19.23 -7.31
CA VAL A 95 -0.09 -19.90 -6.94
C VAL A 95 -0.79 -20.44 -8.19
N GLU A 96 -1.29 -21.68 -8.11
CA GLU A 96 -2.16 -22.27 -9.13
C GLU A 96 -3.61 -21.92 -8.83
N TYR A 97 -4.28 -21.26 -9.78
CA TYR A 97 -5.71 -20.97 -9.68
C TYR A 97 -6.50 -22.17 -10.19
N VAL A 98 -7.29 -22.79 -9.31
CA VAL A 98 -8.22 -23.86 -9.67
C VAL A 98 -9.61 -23.24 -9.90
N ASP A 99 -10.20 -23.55 -11.04
CA ASP A 99 -11.54 -23.07 -11.46
C ASP A 99 -12.68 -23.63 -10.58
#